data_AF-A0A117NAF2-F1
#
_entry.id   AF-A0A117NAF2-F1
#
_cell.length_a   1.000
_cell.length_b   1.000
_cell.length_c   1.000
_cell.angle_alpha   90.00
_cell.angle_beta   90.00
_cell.angle_gamma   90.00
#
_symmetry.space_group_name_H-M   'P 1'
#
loop_
_entity.id
_entity.type
_entity.pdbx_description
1 polymer ?
#
loop_
_entity_poly.entity_id
_entity_poly.type
_entity_poly.pdbx_seq_one_letter_code
_entity_poly.pdbx_strand_id
1 'polypeptide(L)'
;MSGRHTGGTSTGLRVAALPKTLKLIFKLAPRQLSDEIALAKVELKRKGIQVGVAAAFLGVALVFVLFLVIGLVVAAIMGLATVMPAWLAALLVSAAFLVIAAIGALVGVARFKKAMPLVPEDTIRGLKYDLGIAKEGSAFDPALLDPESDAYKAAKAAKDEAAAKAKAEKEAQRAAEPDFGPPPTEAELRRRLDERRTHLTGVRDELNEELDVKTQAQALLAAAQVKLQDGKEQLGGKVAGFRSAASDAAAKSGVPEQLGQRWQPLAVLTASAAVLVFLLRKLLKG
;
A
#
# COMPACT_ATOMS: atom_id res chain seq x y z
N MET A 1 -68.83 -3.71 2.39
CA MET A 1 -68.25 -2.37 2.10
C MET A 1 -66.95 -2.57 1.33
N SER A 2 -66.84 -1.89 0.20
CA SER A 2 -65.81 -2.03 -0.84
C SER A 2 -64.46 -1.45 -0.40
N GLY A 3 -63.36 -2.13 -0.75
CA GLY A 3 -62.00 -1.61 -0.56
C GLY A 3 -60.93 -2.51 -1.18
N ARG A 4 -61.02 -2.76 -2.50
CA ARG A 4 -59.96 -3.43 -3.27
C ARG A 4 -58.88 -2.39 -3.60
N HIS A 5 -57.69 -2.51 -3.03
CA HIS A 5 -56.50 -1.82 -3.53
C HIS A 5 -55.63 -2.83 -4.29
N THR A 6 -55.86 -2.92 -5.59
CA THR A 6 -54.94 -3.51 -6.55
C THR A 6 -53.84 -2.49 -6.84
N GLY A 7 -52.69 -2.62 -6.16
CA GLY A 7 -51.48 -1.88 -6.51
C GLY A 7 -50.91 -2.42 -7.82
N GLY A 8 -51.15 -1.70 -8.91
CA GLY A 8 -50.59 -2.01 -10.22
C GLY A 8 -49.07 -2.00 -10.19
N THR A 9 -48.47 -3.09 -10.67
CA THR A 9 -47.04 -3.22 -10.92
C THR A 9 -46.65 -2.40 -12.15
N SER A 10 -46.26 -1.15 -11.93
CA SER A 10 -45.61 -0.34 -12.96
C SER A 10 -44.25 -0.96 -13.34
N THR A 11 -44.22 -1.59 -14.52
CA THR A 11 -43.05 -2.27 -15.10
C THR A 11 -42.22 -1.33 -16.01
N GLY A 12 -42.59 -0.05 -16.12
CA GLY A 12 -41.80 0.97 -16.83
C GLY A 12 -40.92 1.78 -15.88
N LEU A 13 -39.68 2.07 -16.29
CA LEU A 13 -38.64 2.89 -15.60
C LEU A 13 -37.70 2.21 -14.58
N ARG A 14 -37.27 0.96 -14.78
CA ARG A 14 -36.08 0.43 -14.06
C ARG A 14 -34.73 0.85 -14.68
N VAL A 15 -34.71 1.29 -15.94
CA VAL A 15 -33.47 1.69 -16.66
C VAL A 15 -32.95 3.06 -16.20
N ALA A 16 -33.81 4.00 -15.82
CA ALA A 16 -33.41 5.32 -15.30
C ALA A 16 -32.85 5.26 -13.86
N ALA A 17 -33.05 4.15 -13.14
CA ALA A 17 -32.54 3.94 -11.78
C ALA A 17 -31.19 3.20 -11.73
N LEU A 18 -30.69 2.67 -12.85
CA LEU A 18 -29.37 2.03 -12.98
C LEU A 18 -28.21 2.92 -12.51
N PRO A 19 -28.10 4.20 -12.92
CA PRO A 19 -27.01 5.05 -12.42
C PRO A 19 -27.15 5.37 -10.93
N LYS A 20 -28.38 5.42 -10.39
CA LYS A 20 -28.64 5.69 -8.97
C LYS A 20 -28.34 4.47 -8.09
N THR A 21 -28.66 3.26 -8.55
CA THR A 21 -28.35 1.99 -7.89
C THR A 21 -26.86 1.68 -7.94
N LEU A 22 -26.19 1.92 -9.06
CA LEU A 22 -24.73 1.80 -9.18
C LEU A 22 -24.01 2.76 -8.21
N LYS A 23 -24.47 4.02 -8.13
CA LYS A 23 -23.93 5.01 -7.19
C LYS A 23 -24.18 4.64 -5.72
N LEU A 24 -25.28 3.96 -5.42
CA LEU A 24 -25.56 3.42 -4.09
C LEU A 24 -24.64 2.24 -3.77
N ILE A 25 -24.44 1.30 -4.70
CA ILE A 25 -23.52 0.17 -4.53
C ILE A 25 -22.09 0.66 -4.27
N PHE A 26 -21.56 1.60 -5.06
CA PHE A 26 -20.22 2.16 -4.81
C PHE A 26 -20.11 2.95 -3.49
N LYS A 27 -21.22 3.50 -3.00
CA LYS A 27 -21.26 4.22 -1.72
C LYS A 27 -21.43 3.29 -0.50
N LEU A 28 -22.12 2.15 -0.67
CA LEU A 28 -22.48 1.21 0.40
C LEU A 28 -21.50 0.04 0.50
N ALA A 29 -20.91 -0.42 -0.61
CA ALA A 29 -19.99 -1.56 -0.63
C ALA A 29 -18.78 -1.40 0.32
N PRO A 30 -18.10 -0.24 0.41
CA PRO A 30 -16.99 -0.07 1.34
C PRO A 30 -17.44 -0.17 2.81
N ARG A 31 -18.67 0.28 3.10
CA ARG A 31 -19.24 0.29 4.45
C ARG A 31 -19.68 -1.10 4.89
N GLN A 32 -20.28 -1.87 3.98
CA GLN A 32 -20.63 -3.26 4.21
C GLN A 32 -19.38 -4.12 4.41
N LEU A 33 -18.34 -3.93 3.58
CA LEU A 33 -17.06 -4.60 3.78
C LEU A 33 -16.41 -4.22 5.12
N SER A 34 -16.46 -2.94 5.52
CA SER A 34 -15.95 -2.53 6.83
C SER A 34 -16.72 -3.15 7.99
N ASP A 35 -18.04 -3.32 7.85
CA ASP A 35 -18.90 -3.92 8.88
C ASP A 35 -18.67 -5.43 8.98
N GLU A 36 -18.51 -6.14 7.86
CA GLU A 36 -18.14 -7.57 7.84
C GLU A 36 -16.75 -7.80 8.44
N ILE A 37 -15.77 -6.94 8.12
CA ILE A 37 -14.44 -6.98 8.75
C ILE A 37 -14.54 -6.70 10.24
N ALA A 38 -15.37 -5.75 10.67
CA ALA A 38 -15.57 -5.44 12.08
C ALA A 38 -16.23 -6.62 12.82
N LEU A 39 -17.21 -7.27 12.21
CA LEU A 39 -17.86 -8.46 12.75
C LEU A 39 -16.87 -9.64 12.85
N ALA A 40 -16.11 -9.88 11.78
CA ALA A 40 -15.05 -10.89 11.78
C ALA A 40 -14.02 -10.62 12.89
N LYS A 41 -13.61 -9.37 13.11
CA LYS A 41 -12.71 -8.99 14.21
C LYS A 41 -13.30 -9.28 15.59
N VAL A 42 -14.58 -8.96 15.80
CA VAL A 42 -15.27 -9.24 17.08
C VAL A 42 -15.35 -10.74 17.32
N GLU A 43 -15.70 -11.52 16.29
CA GLU A 43 -15.77 -12.96 16.40
C GLU A 43 -14.39 -13.59 16.62
N LEU A 44 -13.36 -13.14 15.90
CA LEU A 44 -11.97 -13.55 16.11
C LEU A 44 -11.50 -13.22 17.52
N LYS A 45 -11.85 -12.04 18.05
CA LYS A 45 -11.50 -11.66 19.42
C LYS A 45 -12.19 -12.56 20.43
N ARG A 46 -13.48 -12.86 20.25
CA ARG A 46 -14.23 -13.75 21.15
C ARG A 46 -13.67 -15.17 21.13
N LYS A 47 -13.46 -15.75 19.94
CA LYS A 47 -12.84 -17.07 19.76
C LYS A 47 -11.40 -17.08 20.26
N GLY A 48 -10.64 -16.03 19.98
CA GLY A 48 -9.26 -15.85 20.41
C GLY A 48 -9.11 -15.77 21.93
N ILE A 49 -10.04 -15.10 22.64
CA ILE A 49 -10.06 -15.10 24.11
C ILE A 49 -10.35 -16.50 24.66
N GLN A 50 -11.33 -17.21 24.10
CA GLN A 50 -11.66 -18.58 24.56
C GLN A 50 -10.50 -19.54 24.36
N VAL A 51 -9.88 -19.53 23.18
CA VAL A 51 -8.68 -20.31 22.87
C VAL A 51 -7.51 -19.87 23.76
N GLY A 52 -7.35 -18.57 23.97
CA GLY A 52 -6.31 -18.00 24.83
C GLY A 52 -6.42 -18.43 26.29
N VAL A 53 -7.63 -18.44 26.86
CA VAL A 53 -7.90 -18.93 28.21
C VAL A 53 -7.61 -20.43 28.31
N ALA A 54 -8.07 -21.23 27.34
CA ALA A 54 -7.78 -22.66 27.31
C ALA A 54 -6.26 -22.93 27.20
N ALA A 55 -5.56 -22.18 26.34
CA ALA A 55 -4.12 -22.25 26.20
C ALA A 55 -3.39 -21.83 27.48
N ALA A 56 -3.89 -20.83 28.22
CA ALA A 56 -3.32 -20.42 29.50
C ALA A 56 -3.44 -21.52 30.56
N PHE A 57 -4.62 -22.15 30.70
CA PHE A 57 -4.80 -23.27 31.61
C PHE A 57 -3.95 -24.48 31.23
N LEU A 58 -3.85 -24.79 29.93
CA LEU A 58 -2.93 -25.82 29.45
C LEU A 58 -1.46 -25.47 29.75
N GLY A 59 -1.07 -24.21 29.61
CA GLY A 59 0.26 -23.73 29.98
C GLY A 59 0.56 -23.97 31.45
N VAL A 60 -0.37 -23.62 32.35
CA VAL A 60 -0.23 -23.89 33.79
C VAL A 60 -0.17 -25.39 34.06
N ALA A 61 -1.06 -26.19 33.47
CA ALA A 61 -1.07 -27.64 33.63
C ALA A 61 0.27 -28.27 33.19
N LEU A 62 0.86 -27.82 32.07
CA LEU A 62 2.17 -28.30 31.60
C LEU A 62 3.30 -28.00 32.59
N VAL A 63 3.27 -26.84 33.27
CA VAL A 63 4.24 -26.52 34.33
C VAL A 63 4.12 -27.49 35.50
N PHE A 64 2.90 -27.80 35.95
CA PHE A 64 2.70 -28.79 37.02
C PHE A 64 3.10 -30.20 36.61
N VAL A 65 2.81 -30.61 35.37
CA VAL A 65 3.28 -31.89 34.82
C VAL A 65 4.80 -31.94 34.77
N LEU A 66 5.47 -30.84 34.41
CA LEU A 66 6.93 -30.76 34.43
C LEU A 66 7.49 -30.98 35.85
N PHE A 67 6.93 -30.31 36.86
CA PHE A 67 7.35 -30.51 38.24
C PHE A 67 7.07 -31.94 38.74
N LEU A 68 5.94 -32.52 38.36
CA LEU A 68 5.63 -33.92 38.67
C LEU A 68 6.68 -34.87 38.07
N VAL A 69 7.06 -34.67 36.80
CA VAL A 69 8.10 -35.50 36.14
C VAL A 69 9.44 -35.37 36.86
N ILE A 70 9.85 -34.16 37.24
CA ILE A 70 11.09 -33.95 38.02
C ILE A 70 11.01 -34.70 39.35
N GLY A 71 9.89 -34.59 40.07
CA GLY A 71 9.68 -35.32 41.32
C GLY A 71 9.75 -36.83 41.15
N LEU A 72 9.14 -37.38 40.10
CA LEU A 72 9.19 -38.80 39.77
C LEU A 72 10.60 -39.28 39.41
N VAL A 73 11.37 -38.47 38.68
CA VAL A 73 12.78 -38.78 38.38
C VAL A 73 13.60 -38.86 39.66
N VAL A 74 13.47 -37.86 40.56
CA VAL A 74 14.17 -37.87 41.85
C VAL A 74 13.74 -39.07 42.69
N ALA A 75 12.44 -39.36 42.77
CA ALA A 75 11.93 -40.52 43.49
C ALA A 75 12.45 -41.84 42.92
N ALA A 76 12.53 -41.99 41.60
CA ALA A 76 13.09 -43.16 40.94
C ALA A 76 14.59 -43.33 41.25
N ILE A 77 15.36 -42.24 41.21
CA ILE A 77 16.79 -42.26 41.54
C ILE A 77 16.98 -42.65 43.00
N MET A 78 16.25 -42.02 43.93
CA MET A 78 16.35 -42.31 45.36
C MET A 78 15.89 -43.74 45.69
N GLY A 79 14.83 -44.23 45.04
CA GLY A 79 14.36 -45.60 45.19
C GLY A 79 15.41 -46.60 44.72
N LEU A 80 16.02 -46.38 43.55
CA LEU A 80 17.05 -47.26 43.02
C LEU A 80 18.38 -47.15 43.80
N ALA A 81 18.67 -45.97 44.38
CA ALA A 81 19.83 -45.76 45.24
C ALA A 81 19.78 -46.56 46.55
N THR A 82 18.65 -47.17 46.91
CA THR A 82 18.56 -48.09 48.07
C THR A 82 19.27 -49.44 47.82
N VAL A 83 19.46 -49.83 46.55
CA VAL A 83 20.07 -51.11 46.16
C VAL A 83 21.40 -50.96 45.41
N MET A 84 21.79 -49.74 45.03
CA MET A 84 23.07 -49.44 44.34
C MET A 84 23.55 -48.01 44.64
N PRO A 85 24.81 -47.65 44.33
CA PRO A 85 25.29 -46.28 44.52
C PRO A 85 24.46 -45.22 43.77
N ALA A 86 24.20 -44.08 44.42
CA ALA A 86 23.33 -43.03 43.87
C ALA A 86 23.77 -42.49 42.49
N TRP A 87 25.08 -42.43 42.22
CA TRP A 87 25.60 -42.00 40.92
C TRP A 87 25.22 -42.97 39.80
N LEU A 88 25.21 -44.29 40.07
CA LEU A 88 24.85 -45.31 39.11
C LEU A 88 23.33 -45.34 38.88
N ALA A 89 22.55 -45.17 39.94
CA ALA A 89 21.10 -45.02 39.85
C ALA A 89 20.69 -43.83 38.98
N ALA A 90 21.33 -42.68 39.15
CA ALA A 90 21.10 -41.50 38.34
C ALA A 90 21.41 -41.73 36.85
N LEU A 91 22.52 -42.42 36.53
CA LEU A 91 22.87 -42.76 35.15
C LEU A 91 21.85 -43.71 34.51
N LEU A 92 21.39 -44.74 35.23
CA LEU A 92 20.41 -45.69 34.72
C LEU A 92 19.04 -45.05 34.45
N VAL A 93 18.55 -44.22 35.38
CA VAL A 93 17.29 -43.50 35.18
C VAL A 93 17.42 -42.53 34.00
N SER A 94 18.53 -41.79 33.90
CA SER A 94 18.80 -40.91 32.77
C SER A 94 18.83 -41.66 31.43
N ALA A 95 19.49 -42.82 31.38
CA ALA A 95 19.52 -43.66 30.18
C ALA A 95 18.12 -44.14 29.78
N ALA A 96 17.27 -44.55 30.72
CA ALA A 96 15.89 -44.94 30.45
C ALA A 96 15.08 -43.78 29.85
N PHE A 97 15.21 -42.57 30.41
CA PHE A 97 14.56 -41.37 29.87
C PHE A 97 15.08 -40.98 28.48
N LEU A 98 16.37 -41.16 28.22
CA LEU A 98 16.97 -40.91 26.90
C LEU A 98 16.39 -41.84 25.84
N VAL A 99 16.15 -43.12 26.17
CA VAL A 99 15.49 -44.07 25.28
C VAL A 99 14.04 -43.65 25.00
N ILE A 100 13.28 -43.28 26.03
CA ILE A 100 11.90 -42.78 25.87
C ILE A 100 11.87 -41.53 25.01
N ALA A 101 12.79 -40.58 25.25
CA ALA A 101 12.92 -39.35 24.46
C ALA A 101 13.28 -39.64 23.00
N ALA A 102 14.20 -40.58 22.74
CA ALA A 102 14.56 -40.99 21.40
C ALA A 102 13.37 -41.60 20.63
N ILE A 103 12.60 -42.50 21.28
CA ILE A 103 11.39 -43.08 20.69
C ILE A 103 10.36 -41.98 20.42
N GLY A 104 10.12 -41.09 21.39
CA GLY A 104 9.21 -39.96 21.24
C GLY A 104 9.61 -39.03 20.09
N ALA A 105 10.90 -38.72 19.97
CA ALA A 105 11.44 -37.92 18.88
C ALA A 105 11.27 -38.60 17.52
N LEU A 106 11.55 -39.90 17.42
CA LEU A 106 11.37 -40.66 16.17
C LEU A 106 9.89 -40.71 15.75
N VAL A 107 8.97 -40.99 16.68
CA VAL A 107 7.53 -40.99 16.41
C VAL A 107 7.05 -39.58 16.06
N GLY A 108 7.52 -38.57 16.78
CA GLY A 108 7.20 -37.16 16.55
C GLY A 108 7.63 -36.73 15.15
N VAL A 109 8.88 -37.00 14.76
CA VAL A 109 9.40 -36.72 13.42
C VAL A 109 8.63 -37.50 12.36
N ALA A 110 8.31 -38.77 12.59
CA ALA A 110 7.55 -39.58 11.64
C ALA A 110 6.13 -39.04 11.43
N ARG A 111 5.44 -38.62 12.51
CA ARG A 111 4.11 -38.02 12.44
C ARG A 111 4.15 -36.63 11.83
N PHE A 112 5.14 -35.81 12.17
CA PHE A 112 5.34 -34.48 11.62
C PHE A 112 5.60 -34.52 10.11
N LYS A 113 6.43 -35.47 9.65
CA LYS A 113 6.67 -35.70 8.21
C LYS A 113 5.39 -36.11 7.47
N LYS A 114 4.53 -36.92 8.09
CA LYS A 114 3.22 -37.30 7.50
C LYS A 114 2.18 -36.19 7.51
N ALA A 115 2.31 -35.23 8.43
CA ALA A 115 1.42 -34.07 8.55
C ALA A 115 1.85 -32.89 7.66
N MET A 116 2.95 -33.03 6.90
CA MET A 116 3.35 -32.07 5.87
C MET A 116 2.85 -32.52 4.48
N PRO A 117 2.36 -31.58 3.65
CA PRO A 117 2.70 -30.15 3.68
C PRO A 117 1.71 -29.32 4.51
N LEU A 118 2.21 -28.72 5.61
CA LEU A 118 1.48 -27.72 6.41
C LEU A 118 1.19 -26.44 5.59
N VAL A 119 1.91 -26.30 4.49
CA VAL A 119 1.75 -25.24 3.52
C VAL A 119 0.93 -25.80 2.36
N PRO A 120 -0.33 -25.39 2.17
CA PRO A 120 -1.13 -25.88 1.05
C PRO A 120 -0.51 -25.41 -0.27
N GLU A 121 0.23 -26.31 -0.92
CA GLU A 121 1.02 -26.01 -2.12
C GLU A 121 0.13 -25.49 -3.26
N ASP A 122 -1.06 -26.06 -3.41
CA ASP A 122 -2.05 -25.63 -4.39
C ASP A 122 -2.55 -24.20 -4.14
N THR A 123 -2.78 -23.82 -2.87
CA THR A 123 -3.21 -22.46 -2.51
C THR A 123 -2.10 -21.46 -2.78
N ILE A 124 -0.85 -21.81 -2.48
CA ILE A 124 0.29 -20.93 -2.80
C ILE A 124 0.51 -20.84 -4.31
N ARG A 125 0.37 -21.94 -5.04
CA ARG A 125 0.47 -21.97 -6.50
C ARG A 125 -0.60 -21.07 -7.13
N GLY A 126 -1.85 -21.18 -6.67
CA GLY A 126 -2.95 -20.32 -7.11
C GLY A 126 -2.66 -18.84 -6.85
N LEU A 127 -2.22 -18.49 -5.64
CA LEU A 127 -1.85 -17.09 -5.32
C LEU A 127 -0.71 -16.56 -6.20
N LYS A 128 0.31 -17.37 -6.47
CA LYS A 128 1.43 -16.97 -7.35
C LYS A 128 0.98 -16.82 -8.81
N TYR A 129 0.07 -17.69 -9.26
CA TYR A 129 -0.53 -17.59 -10.59
C TYR A 129 -1.33 -16.29 -10.72
N ASP A 130 -2.21 -16.00 -9.77
CA ASP A 130 -3.03 -14.78 -9.77
C ASP A 130 -2.16 -13.52 -9.74
N LEU A 131 -1.08 -13.53 -8.93
CA LEU A 131 -0.14 -12.41 -8.86
C LEU A 131 0.66 -12.24 -10.16
N GLY A 132 1.05 -13.36 -10.80
CA GLY A 132 1.74 -13.39 -12.08
C GLY A 132 0.88 -12.79 -13.19
N ILE A 133 -0.38 -13.21 -13.28
CA ILE A 133 -1.36 -12.65 -14.22
C ILE A 133 -1.62 -11.16 -13.92
N ALA A 134 -1.72 -10.76 -12.65
CA ALA A 134 -1.92 -9.35 -12.30
C ALA A 134 -0.74 -8.46 -12.69
N LYS A 135 0.49 -8.99 -12.69
CA LYS A 135 1.72 -8.25 -12.98
C LYS A 135 2.09 -8.27 -14.47
N GLU A 136 1.95 -9.42 -15.12
CA GLU A 136 2.50 -9.70 -16.45
C GLU A 136 1.40 -9.99 -17.48
N GLY A 137 0.14 -10.08 -17.06
CA GLY A 137 -1.01 -10.25 -17.94
C GLY A 137 -0.92 -11.53 -18.77
N SER A 138 -1.22 -11.43 -20.07
CA SER A 138 -1.15 -12.57 -21.00
C SER A 138 0.27 -13.02 -21.33
N ALA A 139 1.29 -12.26 -20.92
CA ALA A 139 2.69 -12.64 -21.12
C ALA A 139 3.22 -13.56 -20.00
N PHE A 140 2.45 -13.75 -18.92
CA PHE A 140 2.81 -14.64 -17.84
C PHE A 140 2.76 -16.10 -18.30
N ASP A 141 3.88 -16.80 -18.15
CA ASP A 141 3.96 -18.24 -18.41
C ASP A 141 3.74 -19.02 -17.10
N PRO A 142 2.61 -19.74 -16.94
CA PRO A 142 2.35 -20.53 -15.74
C PRO A 142 3.28 -21.73 -15.59
N ALA A 143 3.98 -22.16 -16.65
CA ALA A 143 4.99 -23.22 -16.54
C ALA A 143 6.14 -22.82 -15.59
N LEU A 144 6.42 -21.52 -15.43
CA LEU A 144 7.41 -21.00 -14.49
C LEU A 144 7.05 -21.23 -13.01
N LEU A 145 5.82 -21.64 -12.69
CA LEU A 145 5.43 -21.99 -11.32
C LEU A 145 5.64 -23.46 -10.99
N ASP A 146 5.86 -24.31 -12.01
CA ASP A 146 5.99 -25.74 -11.85
C ASP A 146 7.48 -26.14 -11.74
N PRO A 147 7.95 -26.66 -10.60
CA PRO A 147 9.36 -26.99 -10.40
C PRO A 147 9.91 -28.00 -11.42
N GLU A 148 9.05 -28.84 -11.98
CA GLU A 148 9.46 -29.87 -12.93
C GLU A 148 9.52 -29.39 -14.38
N SER A 149 8.96 -28.22 -14.69
CA SER A 149 8.97 -27.71 -16.06
C SER A 149 10.37 -27.30 -16.53
N ASP A 150 10.62 -27.46 -17.82
CA ASP A 150 11.87 -27.02 -18.45
C ASP A 150 12.02 -25.49 -18.39
N ALA A 151 10.90 -24.76 -18.47
CA ALA A 151 10.85 -23.31 -18.34
C ALA A 151 11.34 -22.85 -16.96
N TYR A 152 10.89 -23.51 -15.87
CA TYR A 152 11.35 -23.21 -14.51
C TYR A 152 12.83 -23.51 -14.33
N LYS A 153 13.29 -24.67 -14.82
CA LYS A 153 14.69 -25.09 -14.74
C LYS A 153 15.60 -24.13 -15.50
N ALA A 154 15.21 -23.71 -16.70
CA ALA A 154 15.94 -22.71 -17.50
C ALA A 154 15.96 -21.32 -16.82
N ALA A 155 14.82 -20.86 -16.29
CA ALA A 155 14.74 -19.59 -15.58
C ALA A 155 15.58 -19.58 -14.29
N LYS A 156 15.61 -20.70 -13.56
CA LYS A 156 16.44 -20.88 -12.36
C LYS A 156 17.93 -20.90 -12.71
N ALA A 157 18.33 -21.65 -13.73
CA ALA A 157 19.71 -21.67 -14.21
C ALA A 157 20.18 -20.28 -14.65
N ALA A 158 19.36 -19.55 -15.42
CA ALA A 158 19.67 -18.17 -15.82
C ALA A 158 19.81 -17.22 -14.61
N LYS A 159 18.96 -17.38 -13.59
CA LYS A 159 19.04 -16.59 -12.35
C LYS A 159 20.29 -16.94 -11.53
N ASP A 160 20.64 -18.21 -11.43
CA ASP A 160 21.82 -18.68 -10.70
C ASP A 160 23.11 -18.22 -11.41
N GLU A 161 23.15 -18.25 -12.75
CA GLU A 161 24.23 -17.67 -13.54
C GLU A 161 24.32 -16.15 -13.40
N ALA A 162 23.18 -15.44 -13.43
CA ALA A 162 23.16 -13.99 -13.21
C ALA A 162 23.64 -13.64 -11.79
N ALA A 163 23.27 -14.42 -10.78
CA ALA A 163 23.75 -14.25 -9.42
C ALA A 163 25.24 -14.56 -9.29
N ALA A 164 25.75 -15.57 -10.01
CA ALA A 164 27.18 -15.89 -10.06
C ALA A 164 27.98 -14.78 -10.75
N LYS A 165 27.50 -14.26 -11.88
CA LYS A 165 28.08 -13.11 -12.59
C LYS A 165 28.07 -11.86 -11.72
N ALA A 166 26.95 -11.55 -11.07
CA ALA A 166 26.86 -10.41 -10.17
C ALA A 166 27.76 -10.54 -8.92
N LYS A 167 27.96 -11.75 -8.41
CA LYS A 167 28.94 -12.01 -7.33
C LYS A 167 30.38 -11.84 -7.83
N ALA A 168 30.72 -12.42 -8.99
CA ALA A 168 32.02 -12.29 -9.60
C ALA A 168 32.36 -10.82 -9.94
N GLU A 169 31.38 -10.05 -10.41
CA GLU A 169 31.54 -8.62 -10.68
C GLU A 169 31.74 -7.83 -9.38
N LYS A 170 30.99 -8.14 -8.32
CA LYS A 170 31.21 -7.53 -6.99
C LYS A 170 32.57 -7.91 -6.39
N GLU A 171 33.02 -9.15 -6.58
CA GLU A 171 34.34 -9.61 -6.13
C GLU A 171 35.45 -8.96 -6.96
N ALA A 172 35.27 -8.80 -8.27
CA ALA A 172 36.18 -8.04 -9.12
C ALA A 172 36.21 -6.55 -8.73
N GLN A 173 35.07 -5.94 -8.38
CA GLN A 173 35.00 -4.56 -7.89
C GLN A 173 35.66 -4.40 -6.50
N ARG A 174 35.56 -5.40 -5.62
CA ARG A 174 36.27 -5.44 -4.33
C ARG A 174 37.76 -5.70 -4.49
N ALA A 175 38.17 -6.52 -5.46
CA ALA A 175 39.57 -6.78 -5.76
C ALA A 175 40.24 -5.62 -6.52
N ALA A 176 39.45 -4.83 -7.26
CA ALA A 176 39.85 -3.59 -7.90
C ALA A 176 39.65 -2.37 -7.00
N GLU A 177 39.18 -2.55 -5.76
CA GLU A 177 39.14 -1.48 -4.77
C GLU A 177 40.59 -1.07 -4.50
N PRO A 178 40.98 0.19 -4.78
CA PRO A 178 42.36 0.61 -4.61
C PRO A 178 42.73 0.46 -3.13
N ASP A 179 43.86 -0.20 -2.86
CA ASP A 179 44.43 -0.29 -1.52
C ASP A 179 44.64 1.13 -0.99
N PHE A 180 43.73 1.56 -0.09
CA PHE A 180 43.70 2.94 0.43
C PHE A 180 44.86 3.22 1.40
N GLY A 181 45.84 2.31 1.49
CA GLY A 181 46.97 2.43 2.38
C GLY A 181 46.55 2.26 3.85
N PRO A 182 47.46 2.55 4.79
CA PRO A 182 47.15 2.45 6.22
C PRO A 182 45.94 3.32 6.56
N PRO A 183 45.08 2.89 7.51
CA PRO A 183 43.88 3.62 7.87
C PRO A 183 44.21 5.09 8.17
N PRO A 184 43.38 6.05 7.73
CA PRO A 184 43.67 7.47 7.86
C PRO A 184 44.02 7.84 9.30
N THR A 185 45.13 8.54 9.49
CA THR A 185 45.58 8.97 10.82
C THR A 185 44.56 9.91 11.45
N GLU A 186 44.50 9.96 12.78
CA GLU A 186 43.50 10.74 13.50
C GLU A 186 43.49 12.23 13.09
N ALA A 187 44.66 12.79 12.78
CA ALA A 187 44.80 14.16 12.28
C ALA A 187 44.10 14.37 10.92
N GLU A 188 44.22 13.39 10.01
CA GLU A 188 43.59 13.43 8.70
C GLU A 188 42.07 13.24 8.81
N LEU A 189 41.60 12.39 9.73
CA LEU A 189 40.18 12.25 10.02
C LEU A 189 39.57 13.54 10.55
N ARG A 190 40.26 14.24 11.46
CA ARG A 190 39.83 15.55 11.97
C ARG A 190 39.77 16.60 10.86
N ARG A 191 40.77 16.63 9.97
CA ARG A 191 40.80 17.52 8.80
C ARG A 191 39.58 17.29 7.88
N ARG A 192 39.28 16.03 7.56
CA ARG A 192 38.11 15.65 6.73
C ARG A 192 36.78 15.97 7.41
N LEU A 193 36.71 15.84 8.73
CA LEU A 193 35.51 16.19 9.49
C LEU A 193 35.24 17.69 9.46
N ASP A 194 36.27 18.51 9.55
CA ASP A 194 36.13 19.96 9.45
C ASP A 194 35.78 20.40 8.02
N GLU A 195 36.39 19.80 6.99
CA GLU A 195 36.01 20.03 5.57
C GLU A 195 34.54 19.63 5.30
N ARG A 196 34.03 18.55 5.91
CA ARG A 196 32.61 18.19 5.78
C ARG A 196 31.69 19.17 6.50
N ARG A 197 32.08 19.69 7.66
CA ARG A 197 31.29 20.66 8.42
C ARG A 197 31.16 21.99 7.68
N THR A 198 32.23 22.46 7.04
CA THR A 198 32.18 23.66 6.21
C THR A 198 31.31 23.44 4.98
N HIS A 199 31.43 22.28 4.32
CA HIS A 199 30.59 21.92 3.19
C HIS A 199 29.10 21.81 3.56
N LEU A 200 28.76 21.18 4.68
CA LEU A 200 27.38 21.09 5.16
C LEU A 200 26.80 22.45 5.56
N THR A 201 27.63 23.36 6.08
CA THR A 201 27.21 24.75 6.33
C THR A 201 26.83 25.44 5.02
N GLY A 202 27.65 25.29 3.97
CA GLY A 202 27.35 25.82 2.64
C GLY A 202 26.04 25.29 2.07
N VAL A 203 25.83 23.96 2.10
CA VAL A 203 24.57 23.33 1.65
C VAL A 203 23.37 23.84 2.45
N ARG A 204 23.52 24.08 3.76
CA ARG A 204 22.45 24.61 4.60
C ARG A 204 22.08 26.04 4.20
N ASP A 205 23.07 26.87 3.93
CA ASP A 205 22.84 28.27 3.58
C ASP A 205 22.24 28.40 2.17
N GLU A 206 22.67 27.55 1.22
CA GLU A 206 22.08 27.43 -0.12
C GLU A 206 20.63 26.95 -0.07
N LEU A 207 20.34 25.92 0.74
CA LEU A 207 18.96 25.47 0.96
C LEU A 207 18.09 26.57 1.60
N ASN A 208 18.65 27.39 2.49
CA ASN A 208 17.92 28.48 3.13
C ASN A 208 17.63 29.63 2.14
N GLU A 209 18.49 29.83 1.13
CA GLU A 209 18.26 30.76 0.03
C GLU A 209 17.21 30.22 -0.95
N GLU A 210 17.27 28.93 -1.32
CA GLU A 210 16.29 28.29 -2.19
C GLU A 210 14.90 28.15 -1.55
N LEU A 211 14.84 28.02 -0.22
CA LEU A 211 13.60 27.93 0.55
C LEU A 211 13.07 29.31 1.00
N ASP A 212 13.58 30.44 0.47
CA ASP A 212 12.94 31.74 0.69
C ASP A 212 11.64 31.86 -0.12
N VAL A 213 10.63 31.13 0.37
CA VAL A 213 9.26 31.06 -0.13
C VAL A 213 8.64 32.45 -0.21
N LYS A 214 9.10 33.42 0.60
CA LYS A 214 8.56 34.78 0.62
C LYS A 214 8.93 35.53 -0.65
N THR A 215 10.18 35.42 -1.10
CA THR A 215 10.66 36.08 -2.32
C THR A 215 10.10 35.39 -3.57
N GLN A 216 10.01 34.06 -3.56
CA GLN A 216 9.33 33.31 -4.64
C GLN A 216 7.82 33.60 -4.70
N ALA A 217 7.15 33.72 -3.56
CA ALA A 217 5.72 34.08 -3.51
C ALA A 217 5.47 35.51 -3.99
N GLN A 218 6.35 36.46 -3.67
CA GLN A 218 6.27 37.84 -4.18
C GLN A 218 6.51 37.90 -5.68
N ALA A 219 7.46 37.13 -6.21
CA ALA A 219 7.69 37.02 -7.66
C ALA A 219 6.50 36.40 -8.40
N LEU A 220 5.89 35.35 -7.83
CA LEU A 220 4.66 34.74 -8.36
C LEU A 220 3.47 35.69 -8.30
N LEU A 221 3.31 36.45 -7.21
CA LEU A 221 2.26 37.46 -7.09
C LEU A 221 2.43 38.59 -8.11
N ALA A 222 3.66 39.08 -8.30
CA ALA A 222 3.98 40.08 -9.31
C ALA A 222 3.68 39.56 -10.73
N ALA A 223 4.11 38.34 -11.05
CA ALA A 223 3.83 37.69 -12.34
C ALA A 223 2.33 37.46 -12.57
N ALA A 224 1.58 37.09 -11.52
CA ALA A 224 0.14 36.95 -11.58
C ALA A 224 -0.56 38.30 -11.82
N GLN A 225 -0.10 39.36 -11.18
CA GLN A 225 -0.68 40.70 -11.30
C GLN A 225 -0.46 41.30 -12.70
N VAL A 226 0.72 41.11 -13.30
CA VAL A 226 1.00 41.48 -14.70
C VAL A 226 0.07 40.74 -15.66
N LYS A 227 -0.06 39.42 -15.54
CA LYS A 227 -0.98 38.64 -16.39
C LYS A 227 -2.45 39.05 -16.22
N LEU A 228 -2.82 39.49 -15.03
CA LEU A 228 -4.18 39.96 -14.75
C LEU A 228 -4.44 41.33 -15.38
N GLN A 229 -3.42 42.20 -15.44
CA GLN A 229 -3.49 43.47 -16.16
C GLN A 229 -3.52 43.27 -17.68
N ASP A 230 -2.64 42.43 -18.23
CA ASP A 230 -2.67 42.05 -19.66
C ASP A 230 -4.03 41.44 -20.04
N GLY A 231 -4.58 40.59 -19.16
CA GLY A 231 -5.91 40.02 -19.32
C GLY A 231 -7.01 41.10 -19.33
N LYS A 232 -6.90 42.12 -18.49
CA LYS A 232 -7.84 43.26 -18.47
C LYS A 232 -7.72 44.14 -19.71
N GLU A 233 -6.53 44.36 -20.24
CA GLU A 233 -6.35 45.13 -21.48
C GLU A 233 -6.85 44.37 -22.70
N GLN A 234 -6.58 43.06 -22.79
CA GLN A 234 -7.15 42.20 -23.84
C GLN A 234 -8.67 42.08 -23.74
N LEU A 235 -9.23 42.01 -22.54
CA LEU A 235 -10.67 42.04 -22.32
C LEU A 235 -11.25 43.41 -22.66
N GLY A 236 -10.58 44.51 -22.30
CA GLY A 236 -10.96 45.87 -22.62
C GLY A 236 -11.03 46.12 -24.12
N GLY A 237 -10.00 45.70 -24.87
CA GLY A 237 -9.99 45.78 -26.33
C GLY A 237 -11.07 44.94 -27.00
N LYS A 238 -11.33 43.72 -26.49
CA LYS A 238 -12.40 42.85 -27.00
C LYS A 238 -13.80 43.38 -26.68
N VAL A 239 -13.99 43.97 -25.50
CA VAL A 239 -15.26 44.60 -25.09
C VAL A 239 -15.50 45.90 -25.85
N ALA A 240 -14.46 46.70 -26.11
CA ALA A 240 -14.55 47.91 -26.92
C ALA A 240 -14.89 47.58 -28.38
N GLY A 241 -14.24 46.57 -28.97
CA GLY A 241 -14.56 46.08 -30.31
C GLY A 241 -15.97 45.47 -30.42
N PHE A 242 -16.45 44.81 -29.36
CA PHE A 242 -17.83 44.32 -29.31
C PHE A 242 -18.83 45.48 -29.18
N ARG A 243 -18.50 46.50 -28.40
CA ARG A 243 -19.36 47.67 -28.18
C ARG A 243 -19.45 48.55 -29.43
N SER A 244 -18.36 48.71 -30.18
CA SER A 244 -18.36 49.42 -31.47
C SER A 244 -19.14 48.65 -32.54
N ALA A 245 -18.99 47.32 -32.60
CA ALA A 245 -19.79 46.48 -33.50
C ALA A 245 -21.30 46.51 -33.15
N ALA A 246 -21.63 46.57 -31.85
CA ALA A 246 -23.02 46.69 -31.39
C ALA A 246 -23.62 48.08 -31.66
N SER A 247 -22.85 49.16 -31.52
CA SER A 247 -23.31 50.52 -31.84
C SER A 247 -23.51 50.73 -33.33
N ASP A 248 -22.64 50.16 -34.18
CA ASP A 248 -22.81 50.20 -35.65
C ASP A 248 -24.04 49.43 -36.11
N ALA A 249 -24.34 48.30 -35.45
CA ALA A 249 -25.56 47.53 -35.71
C ALA A 249 -26.83 48.28 -35.26
N ALA A 250 -26.77 48.99 -34.13
CA ALA A 250 -27.88 49.79 -33.62
C ALA A 250 -28.15 51.02 -34.50
N ALA A 251 -27.11 51.73 -34.95
CA ALA A 251 -27.23 52.90 -35.82
C ALA A 251 -27.88 52.58 -37.18
N LYS A 252 -27.68 51.36 -37.70
CA LYS A 252 -28.32 50.89 -38.94
C LYS A 252 -29.78 50.47 -38.79
N SER A 253 -30.31 50.39 -37.57
CA SER A 253 -31.66 49.83 -37.30
C SER A 253 -32.76 50.86 -37.02
N GLY A 254 -32.44 52.16 -36.95
CA GLY A 254 -33.46 53.23 -36.99
C GLY A 254 -34.49 53.23 -35.86
N VAL A 255 -34.09 52.91 -34.62
CA VAL A 255 -35.01 52.90 -33.46
C VAL A 255 -34.80 54.15 -32.57
N PRO A 256 -35.86 54.88 -32.18
CA PRO A 256 -35.73 56.14 -31.44
C PRO A 256 -35.34 55.95 -29.96
N GLU A 257 -34.65 56.96 -29.45
CA GLU A 257 -33.81 57.04 -28.23
C GLU A 257 -34.51 56.76 -26.88
N GLN A 258 -35.82 56.49 -26.87
CA GLN A 258 -36.59 56.31 -25.63
C GLN A 258 -36.74 54.86 -25.13
N LEU A 259 -36.38 53.84 -25.94
CA LEU A 259 -36.40 52.44 -25.47
C LEU A 259 -35.10 52.00 -24.74
N GLY A 260 -34.03 52.80 -24.84
CA GLY A 260 -32.68 52.43 -24.38
C GLY A 260 -32.44 52.49 -22.87
N GLN A 261 -33.25 53.22 -22.10
CA GLN A 261 -33.02 53.35 -20.65
C GLN A 261 -33.54 52.17 -19.81
N ARG A 262 -34.42 51.32 -20.35
CA ARG A 262 -35.05 50.24 -19.55
C ARG A 262 -34.38 48.87 -19.64
N TRP A 263 -33.41 48.69 -20.54
CA TRP A 263 -32.72 47.40 -20.71
C TRP A 263 -31.29 47.39 -20.17
N GLN A 264 -30.84 48.49 -19.55
CA GLN A 264 -29.49 48.58 -18.97
C GLN A 264 -29.11 47.47 -17.96
N PRO A 265 -30.00 46.96 -17.09
CA PRO A 265 -29.60 45.86 -16.20
C PRO A 265 -29.62 44.48 -16.88
N LEU A 266 -30.24 44.31 -18.05
CA LEU A 266 -30.30 43.01 -18.76
C LEU A 266 -29.19 42.83 -19.81
N ALA A 267 -28.58 43.92 -20.30
CA ALA A 267 -27.41 43.84 -21.17
C ALA A 267 -26.14 43.31 -20.47
N VAL A 268 -26.07 43.44 -19.13
CA VAL A 268 -24.96 42.89 -18.33
C VAL A 268 -25.04 41.36 -18.23
N LEU A 269 -26.23 40.77 -18.45
CA LEU A 269 -26.46 39.32 -18.33
C LEU A 269 -26.14 38.55 -19.63
N THR A 270 -26.12 39.21 -20.79
CA THR A 270 -25.78 38.57 -22.07
C THR A 270 -24.26 38.41 -22.28
N ALA A 271 -23.44 39.24 -21.64
CA ALA A 271 -21.97 39.10 -21.66
C ALA A 271 -21.48 37.85 -20.90
N SER A 272 -22.20 37.42 -19.85
CA SER A 272 -21.88 36.20 -19.10
C SER A 272 -22.18 34.92 -19.90
N ALA A 273 -23.25 34.93 -20.70
CA ALA A 273 -23.62 33.79 -21.55
C ALA A 273 -22.60 33.53 -22.68
N ALA A 274 -22.03 34.59 -23.28
CA ALA A 274 -21.02 34.44 -24.34
C ALA A 274 -19.72 33.80 -23.84
N VAL A 275 -19.31 34.13 -22.60
CA VAL A 275 -18.12 33.52 -21.96
C VAL A 275 -18.38 32.05 -21.61
N LEU A 276 -19.59 31.71 -21.15
CA LEU A 276 -19.98 30.33 -20.88
C LEU A 276 -19.99 29.47 -22.16
N VAL A 277 -20.50 29.99 -23.28
CA VAL A 277 -20.53 29.29 -24.57
C VAL A 277 -19.12 29.12 -25.15
N PHE A 278 -18.22 30.09 -24.98
CA PHE A 278 -16.82 29.96 -25.41
C PHE A 278 -16.04 28.94 -24.58
N LEU A 279 -16.25 28.89 -23.26
CA LEU A 279 -15.66 27.88 -22.37
C LEU A 279 -16.20 26.46 -22.65
N LEU A 280 -17.50 26.33 -22.90
CA LEU A 280 -18.11 25.06 -23.32
C LEU A 280 -17.56 24.56 -24.66
N ARG A 281 -17.36 25.45 -25.64
CA ARG A 281 -16.82 25.08 -26.96
C ARG A 281 -15.33 24.68 -26.90
N LYS A 282 -14.56 25.25 -25.96
CA LYS A 282 -13.15 24.87 -25.73
C LYS A 282 -13.01 23.54 -25.00
N LEU A 283 -13.97 23.18 -24.14
CA LEU A 283 -13.97 21.91 -23.41
C LEU A 283 -14.40 20.71 -24.28
N LEU A 284 -15.26 20.94 -25.28
CA LEU A 284 -15.79 19.91 -26.20
C LEU A 284 -14.88 19.61 -27.41
N LYS A 285 -13.78 20.36 -27.57
CA LYS A 285 -12.85 20.20 -28.70
C LYS A 285 -11.40 19.90 -28.25
N GLY A 286 -11.23 19.50 -26.99
CA GLY A 286 -10.03 18.87 -26.45
C GLY A 286 -10.19 17.36 -26.40
#